data_AF-A0A9P6USK7-F1
#
_entry.id   AF-A0A9P6USK7-F1
#
_cell.length_a   1.000
_cell.length_b   1.000
_cell.length_c   1.000
_cell.angle_alpha   90.00
_cell.angle_beta   90.00
_cell.angle_gamma   90.00
#
_symmetry.space_group_name_H-M   'P 1'
#
loop_
_entity.id
_entity.type
_entity.pdbx_description
1 polymer ?
#
loop_
_entity_poly.entity_id
_entity_poly.type
_entity_poly.pdbx_seq_one_letter_code
_entity_poly.pdbx_strand_id
1 'polypeptide(L)'
;MEYKPDLIQQQILCCSCGTTIPPNPTNMCINCIRNQVDITEGIPKHATICFCRNCERYLQPPMLWVSCLLESRELLALCLKKLKGLNKVRLVDAGFIWTEPHSKRIKLKLTIQKEVFTSTILQQIFEVEFVVSHQQCDDCAKVMAQNTWKAMVQVRQKVDHKRTFLYLEQLIIKHSAHKDTINIKECKDGIDFYYGSRSHALKMLEFLTAITPLKSKASEQLISTDIHSGTSNYKFSYSVELVPICKDDLICLPPKVAKSMGNINPLGICYRIGNSVHVMDVNTLNVAEVSTQTYWRTPFSALASVKQLVEYYVLDVEPCGPVRGKYVLADIQVARSQDVGRNDTTFFARSHLGGILNPGDSVMGYDIASSNFNNDSFDALHRGSLPDVILIKKAYPAHRKRNRGRNWELQQLRKEEEDMAPRKQDQERIEQDYEMFLRDLEEDPELRATVNLYKSDKVKKDNDYAMADDESDFEEEDFPEIKLEELLDNLNLDDGPDNEDIDEEGESMMMD
;
A
#
# COMPACT_ATOMS: atom_id res chain seq x y z
N MET A 1 -53.67 -56.25 37.10
CA MET A 1 -52.62 -56.83 36.25
C MET A 1 -53.09 -56.68 34.82
N GLU A 2 -52.56 -55.70 34.08
CA GLU A 2 -52.88 -55.53 32.66
C GLU A 2 -52.16 -56.62 31.85
N TYR A 3 -52.94 -57.51 31.24
CA TYR A 3 -52.43 -58.51 30.31
C TYR A 3 -51.98 -57.81 29.03
N LYS A 4 -50.68 -57.74 28.79
CA LYS A 4 -50.11 -57.36 27.49
C LYS A 4 -50.09 -58.62 26.61
N PRO A 5 -50.91 -58.72 25.55
CA PRO A 5 -50.83 -59.87 24.66
C PRO A 5 -49.47 -59.90 23.96
N ASP A 6 -48.80 -61.05 24.00
CA ASP A 6 -47.61 -61.29 23.20
C ASP A 6 -48.02 -61.32 21.72
N LEU A 7 -47.53 -60.34 20.95
CA LEU A 7 -47.73 -60.28 19.51
C LEU A 7 -46.97 -61.44 18.86
N ILE A 8 -47.70 -62.47 18.41
CA ILE A 8 -47.14 -63.57 17.62
C ILE A 8 -46.75 -63.01 16.24
N GLN A 9 -45.46 -62.70 16.06
CA GLN A 9 -44.93 -62.32 14.74
C GLN A 9 -44.97 -63.54 13.82
N GLN A 10 -45.71 -63.43 12.71
CA GLN A 10 -45.64 -64.42 11.63
C GLN A 10 -44.21 -64.43 11.07
N GLN A 11 -43.62 -65.62 10.93
CA GLN A 11 -42.28 -65.79 10.37
C GLN A 11 -42.37 -66.54 9.03
N ILE A 12 -41.57 -66.13 8.07
CA ILE A 12 -41.41 -66.77 6.76
C ILE A 12 -39.99 -67.32 6.61
N LEU A 13 -39.78 -68.27 5.70
CA LEU A 13 -38.44 -68.77 5.37
C LEU A 13 -37.81 -67.89 4.29
N CYS A 14 -36.54 -67.55 4.46
CA CYS A 14 -35.75 -66.87 3.44
C CYS A 14 -35.69 -67.71 2.15
N CYS A 15 -35.99 -67.10 1.01
CA CYS A 15 -36.08 -67.81 -0.28
C CYS A 15 -34.74 -68.40 -0.78
N SER A 16 -33.59 -67.94 -0.26
CA SER A 16 -32.25 -68.40 -0.68
C SER A 16 -31.57 -69.35 0.30
N CYS A 17 -31.72 -69.15 1.62
CA CYS A 17 -31.00 -69.92 2.64
C CYS A 17 -31.89 -70.67 3.62
N GLY A 18 -33.22 -70.52 3.54
CA GLY A 18 -34.18 -71.24 4.40
C GLY A 18 -34.17 -70.81 5.87
N THR A 19 -33.52 -69.71 6.25
CA THR A 19 -33.55 -69.19 7.62
C THR A 19 -34.89 -68.51 7.91
N THR A 20 -35.43 -68.69 9.12
CA THR A 20 -36.67 -68.05 9.58
C THR A 20 -36.47 -66.54 9.79
N ILE A 21 -37.28 -65.71 9.13
CA ILE A 21 -37.20 -64.25 9.17
C ILE A 21 -38.60 -63.64 9.34
N PRO A 22 -38.73 -62.42 9.91
CA PRO A 22 -39.97 -61.66 9.80
C PRO A 22 -40.26 -61.32 8.33
N PRO A 23 -41.53 -61.25 7.90
CA PRO A 23 -41.91 -60.94 6.54
C PRO A 23 -41.39 -59.57 6.12
N ASN A 24 -40.63 -59.54 5.03
CA ASN A 24 -40.08 -58.34 4.41
C ASN A 24 -40.41 -58.35 2.91
N PRO A 25 -40.42 -57.17 2.24
CA PRO A 25 -40.83 -57.08 0.83
C PRO A 25 -39.96 -57.88 -0.14
N THR A 26 -38.76 -58.29 0.28
CA THR A 26 -37.80 -59.06 -0.53
C THR A 26 -37.81 -60.56 -0.25
N ASN A 27 -38.53 -61.03 0.77
CA ASN A 27 -38.54 -62.42 1.26
C ASN A 27 -37.13 -63.03 1.48
N MET A 28 -36.14 -62.19 1.74
CA MET A 28 -34.72 -62.56 1.90
C MET A 28 -34.20 -62.15 3.26
N CYS A 29 -33.34 -62.96 3.88
CA CYS A 29 -32.68 -62.60 5.13
C CYS A 29 -31.61 -61.52 4.90
N ILE A 30 -31.27 -60.76 5.95
CA ILE A 30 -30.31 -59.65 5.88
C ILE A 30 -28.94 -60.12 5.32
N ASN A 31 -28.50 -61.32 5.68
CA ASN A 31 -27.22 -61.86 5.21
C ASN A 31 -27.24 -62.18 3.71
N CYS A 32 -28.35 -62.73 3.18
CA CYS A 32 -28.48 -62.98 1.76
C CYS A 32 -28.60 -61.70 0.95
N ILE A 33 -29.30 -60.68 1.45
CA ILE A 33 -29.39 -59.36 0.80
C ILE A 33 -28.01 -58.70 0.75
N ARG A 34 -27.24 -58.72 1.84
CA ARG A 34 -25.87 -58.16 1.90
C ARG A 34 -24.89 -58.87 0.97
N ASN A 35 -25.05 -60.18 0.76
CA ASN A 35 -24.17 -60.95 -0.11
C ASN A 35 -24.51 -60.80 -1.60
N GLN A 36 -25.77 -60.52 -1.93
CA GLN A 36 -26.23 -60.41 -3.32
C GLN A 36 -26.21 -58.99 -3.87
N VAL A 37 -26.40 -57.98 -3.02
CA VAL A 37 -26.46 -56.58 -3.46
C VAL A 37 -25.29 -55.80 -2.90
N ASP A 38 -24.43 -55.32 -3.79
CA ASP A 38 -23.41 -54.32 -3.47
C ASP A 38 -23.92 -52.92 -3.84
N ILE A 39 -24.07 -52.05 -2.82
CA ILE A 39 -24.50 -50.67 -3.02
C ILE A 39 -23.38 -49.79 -3.57
N THR A 40 -22.13 -50.24 -3.40
CA THR A 40 -20.93 -49.49 -3.81
C THR A 40 -20.63 -49.59 -5.31
N GLU A 41 -21.43 -50.37 -6.06
CA GLU A 41 -21.33 -50.48 -7.51
C GLU A 41 -21.45 -49.10 -8.19
N GLY A 42 -20.38 -48.73 -8.91
CA GLY A 42 -20.27 -47.46 -9.62
C GLY A 42 -19.56 -46.34 -8.85
N ILE A 43 -19.11 -46.58 -7.61
CA ILE A 43 -18.24 -45.65 -6.87
C ILE A 43 -16.80 -46.18 -6.94
N PRO A 44 -15.83 -45.38 -7.43
CA PRO A 44 -14.43 -45.81 -7.46
C PRO A 44 -13.87 -45.91 -6.04
N LYS A 45 -13.26 -47.04 -5.70
CA LYS A 45 -12.58 -47.26 -4.40
C LYS A 45 -11.17 -46.69 -4.36
N HIS A 46 -10.61 -46.35 -5.52
CA HIS A 46 -9.31 -45.69 -5.67
C HIS A 46 -9.45 -44.41 -6.50
N ALA A 47 -8.81 -43.33 -6.05
CA ALA A 47 -8.78 -42.07 -6.78
C ALA A 47 -7.45 -41.34 -6.57
N THR A 48 -7.13 -40.40 -7.47
CA THR A 48 -5.89 -39.61 -7.39
C THR A 48 -6.22 -38.14 -7.14
N ILE A 49 -5.49 -37.54 -6.19
CA ILE A 49 -5.56 -36.11 -5.88
C ILE A 49 -4.19 -35.50 -6.15
N CYS A 50 -4.18 -34.35 -6.82
CA CYS A 50 -2.94 -33.63 -7.10
C CYS A 50 -2.64 -32.65 -5.96
N PHE A 51 -1.38 -32.64 -5.51
CA PHE A 51 -0.87 -31.79 -4.45
C PHE A 51 0.38 -31.05 -4.92
N CYS A 52 0.45 -29.75 -4.66
CA CYS A 52 1.63 -28.95 -4.98
C CYS A 52 2.59 -28.91 -3.80
N ARG A 53 3.85 -29.30 -4.04
CA ARG A 53 4.90 -29.34 -3.01
C ARG A 53 5.31 -27.94 -2.51
N ASN A 54 5.22 -26.91 -3.34
CA ASN A 54 5.75 -25.59 -3.01
C ASN A 54 4.75 -24.73 -2.24
N CYS A 55 3.45 -24.81 -2.56
CA CYS A 55 2.41 -23.99 -1.93
C CYS A 55 1.48 -24.78 -1.03
N GLU A 56 1.69 -26.10 -0.91
CA GLU A 56 0.88 -27.02 -0.09
C GLU A 56 -0.62 -27.02 -0.42
N ARG A 57 -0.97 -26.66 -1.67
CA ARG A 57 -2.36 -26.63 -2.14
C ARG A 57 -2.74 -27.92 -2.87
N TYR A 58 -4.01 -28.29 -2.75
CA TYR A 58 -4.62 -29.39 -3.49
C TYR A 58 -5.38 -28.86 -4.71
N LEU A 59 -5.31 -29.61 -5.82
CA LEU A 59 -6.05 -29.29 -7.03
C LEU A 59 -7.50 -29.78 -6.90
N GLN A 60 -8.43 -28.84 -6.91
CA GLN A 60 -9.84 -29.08 -7.21
C GLN A 60 -10.04 -28.89 -8.71
N PRO A 61 -10.26 -29.98 -9.49
CA PRO A 61 -10.51 -29.86 -10.92
C PRO A 61 -11.73 -28.97 -11.17
N PRO A 62 -11.72 -28.13 -12.22
CA PRO A 62 -10.79 -28.18 -13.36
C PRO A 62 -9.44 -27.47 -13.19
N MET A 63 -9.33 -26.39 -12.40
CA MET A 63 -8.09 -25.57 -12.35
C MET A 63 -7.86 -24.85 -11.02
N LEU A 64 -8.72 -25.04 -10.02
CA LEU A 64 -8.67 -24.30 -8.76
C LEU A 64 -7.72 -25.00 -7.79
N TRP A 65 -6.80 -24.25 -7.19
CA TRP A 65 -5.92 -24.75 -6.13
C TRP A 65 -6.37 -24.21 -4.79
N VAL A 66 -6.67 -25.11 -3.85
CA VAL A 66 -7.19 -24.76 -2.52
C VAL A 66 -6.17 -25.20 -1.48
N SER A 67 -5.84 -24.30 -0.54
CA SER A 67 -5.09 -24.67 0.65
C SER A 67 -5.99 -25.48 1.57
N CYS A 68 -5.61 -26.72 1.87
CA CYS A 68 -6.33 -27.56 2.82
C CYS A 68 -5.31 -28.22 3.72
N LEU A 69 -5.54 -28.22 5.04
CA LEU A 69 -4.72 -28.99 5.97
C LEU A 69 -5.06 -30.49 5.87
N LEU A 70 -4.12 -31.36 6.27
CA LEU A 70 -4.37 -32.80 6.40
C LEU A 70 -5.52 -33.04 7.40
N GLU A 71 -6.37 -34.02 7.09
CA GLU A 71 -7.57 -34.38 7.89
C GLU A 71 -8.56 -33.22 8.14
N SER A 72 -8.51 -32.16 7.33
CA SER A 72 -9.44 -31.03 7.41
C SER A 72 -10.79 -31.31 6.74
N ARG A 73 -11.82 -30.54 7.15
CA ARG A 73 -13.15 -30.54 6.52
C ARG A 73 -13.09 -30.20 5.02
N GLU A 74 -12.19 -29.30 4.64
CA GLU A 74 -12.02 -28.81 3.27
C GLU A 74 -11.45 -29.90 2.35
N LEU A 75 -10.45 -30.63 2.84
CA LEU A 75 -9.90 -31.79 2.16
C LEU A 75 -10.96 -32.88 1.98
N LEU A 76 -11.78 -33.14 3.01
CA LEU A 76 -12.89 -34.08 2.94
C LEU A 76 -13.88 -33.68 1.84
N ALA A 77 -14.26 -32.40 1.78
CA ALA A 77 -15.14 -31.89 0.73
C ALA A 77 -14.56 -32.06 -0.69
N LEU A 78 -13.24 -31.86 -0.86
CA LEU A 78 -12.54 -32.09 -2.13
C LEU A 78 -12.58 -33.57 -2.53
N CYS A 79 -12.29 -34.47 -1.59
CA CYS A 79 -12.33 -35.92 -1.80
C CYS A 79 -13.73 -36.41 -2.18
N LEU A 80 -14.78 -35.92 -1.50
CA LEU A 80 -16.17 -36.27 -1.82
C LEU A 80 -16.58 -35.77 -3.22
N LYS A 81 -16.22 -34.55 -3.59
CA LYS A 81 -16.50 -34.00 -4.93
C LYS A 81 -15.81 -34.77 -6.05
N LYS A 82 -14.64 -35.36 -5.78
CA LYS A 82 -13.89 -36.18 -6.74
C LYS A 82 -14.56 -37.52 -7.05
N LEU A 83 -15.29 -38.09 -6.10
CA LEU A 83 -15.92 -39.39 -6.26
C LEU A 83 -17.17 -39.29 -7.13
N LYS A 84 -17.10 -39.84 -8.34
CA LYS A 84 -18.24 -39.97 -9.23
C LYS A 84 -19.22 -41.00 -8.67
N GLY A 85 -20.52 -40.75 -8.79
CA GLY A 85 -21.57 -41.70 -8.39
C GLY A 85 -22.17 -41.46 -6.99
N LEU A 86 -21.53 -40.65 -6.13
CA LEU A 86 -22.08 -40.29 -4.81
C LEU A 86 -23.45 -39.62 -4.89
N ASN A 87 -23.75 -38.85 -5.94
CA ASN A 87 -25.07 -38.19 -6.09
C ASN A 87 -26.25 -39.17 -6.19
N LYS A 88 -26.01 -40.44 -6.53
CA LYS A 88 -27.06 -41.47 -6.65
C LYS A 88 -27.40 -42.12 -5.31
N VAL A 89 -26.64 -41.83 -4.26
CA VAL A 89 -26.70 -42.56 -3.00
C VAL A 89 -26.64 -41.58 -1.84
N ARG A 90 -27.36 -41.86 -0.74
CA ARG A 90 -27.39 -40.94 0.40
C ARG A 90 -26.15 -41.18 1.27
N LEU A 91 -25.27 -40.19 1.35
CA LEU A 91 -24.15 -40.20 2.30
C LEU A 91 -24.68 -39.94 3.71
N VAL A 92 -24.32 -40.80 4.67
CA VAL A 92 -24.72 -40.67 6.09
C VAL A 92 -23.59 -40.06 6.90
N ASP A 93 -22.40 -40.64 6.79
CA ASP A 93 -21.21 -40.24 7.52
C ASP A 93 -19.97 -40.46 6.66
N ALA A 94 -18.98 -39.59 6.85
CA ALA A 94 -17.69 -39.64 6.20
C ALA A 94 -16.61 -39.24 7.21
N GLY A 95 -15.56 -40.05 7.31
CA GLY A 95 -14.44 -39.75 8.20
C GLY A 95 -13.11 -40.19 7.61
N PHE A 96 -12.03 -39.58 8.10
CA PHE A 96 -10.69 -40.04 7.79
C PHE A 96 -10.36 -41.31 8.58
N ILE A 97 -9.57 -42.18 7.95
CA ILE A 97 -8.84 -43.23 8.63
C ILE A 97 -7.40 -42.75 8.67
N TRP A 98 -6.82 -42.71 9.87
CA TRP A 98 -5.43 -42.28 10.03
C TRP A 98 -4.51 -43.12 9.14
N THR A 99 -3.67 -42.43 8.40
CA THR A 99 -2.65 -43.00 7.51
C THR A 99 -1.35 -42.28 7.77
N GLU A 100 -0.23 -42.99 7.68
CA GLU A 100 1.07 -42.40 7.92
C GLU A 100 1.34 -41.24 6.93
N PRO A 101 1.84 -40.07 7.40
CA PRO A 101 2.03 -38.88 6.56
C PRO A 101 2.89 -39.11 5.30
N HIS A 102 3.90 -39.98 5.39
CA HIS A 102 4.82 -40.29 4.29
C HIS A 102 4.25 -41.27 3.26
N SER A 103 3.13 -41.94 3.57
CA SER A 103 2.54 -42.96 2.71
C SER A 103 1.94 -42.39 1.42
N LYS A 104 1.73 -41.07 1.35
CA LYS A 104 1.05 -40.35 0.25
C LYS A 104 -0.30 -40.96 -0.10
N ARG A 105 -0.96 -41.54 0.90
CA ARG A 105 -2.29 -42.15 0.80
C ARG A 105 -3.18 -41.49 1.83
N ILE A 106 -4.40 -41.16 1.43
CA ILE A 106 -5.44 -40.66 2.31
C ILE A 106 -6.57 -41.66 2.23
N LYS A 107 -6.96 -42.23 3.37
CA LYS A 107 -8.07 -43.18 3.42
C LYS A 107 -9.30 -42.53 4.04
N LEU A 108 -10.44 -42.71 3.37
CA LEU A 108 -11.74 -42.28 3.87
C LEU A 108 -12.61 -43.49 4.17
N LYS A 109 -13.22 -43.51 5.36
CA LYS A 109 -14.37 -44.38 5.66
C LYS A 109 -15.64 -43.64 5.26
N LEU A 110 -16.43 -44.22 4.37
CA LEU A 110 -17.72 -43.69 3.94
C LEU A 110 -18.83 -44.63 4.35
N THR A 111 -19.90 -44.08 4.91
CA THR A 111 -21.13 -44.81 5.18
C THR A 111 -22.24 -44.30 4.27
N ILE A 112 -22.78 -45.20 3.46
CA ILE A 112 -23.72 -44.87 2.40
C ILE A 112 -25.02 -45.65 2.60
N GLN A 113 -26.15 -45.00 2.29
CA GLN A 113 -27.50 -45.56 2.31
C GLN A 113 -28.14 -45.50 0.91
N LYS A 114 -28.57 -46.66 0.41
CA LYS A 114 -29.34 -46.77 -0.84
C LYS A 114 -30.60 -47.58 -0.59
N GLU A 115 -31.67 -47.21 -1.28
CA GLU A 115 -32.85 -48.05 -1.38
C GLU A 115 -32.58 -49.18 -2.38
N VAL A 116 -32.76 -50.41 -1.94
CA VAL A 116 -32.55 -51.64 -2.70
C VAL A 116 -33.87 -52.40 -2.68
N PHE A 117 -34.42 -52.71 -3.86
CA PHE A 117 -35.80 -53.19 -4.01
C PHE A 117 -36.83 -52.20 -3.41
N THR A 118 -38.12 -52.43 -3.64
CA THR A 118 -39.18 -51.53 -3.16
C THR A 118 -39.14 -51.46 -1.62
N SER A 119 -38.85 -50.28 -1.06
CA SER A 119 -38.90 -49.94 0.38
C SER A 119 -37.86 -50.55 1.34
N THR A 120 -36.80 -51.22 0.85
CA THR A 120 -35.74 -51.72 1.75
C THR A 120 -34.50 -50.84 1.68
N ILE A 121 -34.16 -50.16 2.77
CA ILE A 121 -32.96 -49.31 2.87
C ILE A 121 -31.81 -50.16 3.41
N LEU A 122 -30.68 -50.17 2.69
CA LEU A 122 -29.49 -50.87 3.14
C LEU A 122 -28.33 -49.86 3.29
N GLN A 123 -27.65 -49.98 4.42
CA GLN A 123 -26.49 -49.17 4.78
C GLN A 123 -25.23 -50.02 4.66
N GLN A 124 -24.24 -49.51 3.95
CA GLN A 124 -22.96 -50.17 3.73
C GLN A 124 -21.83 -49.22 4.05
N ILE A 125 -20.78 -49.75 4.69
CA ILE A 125 -19.55 -49.04 5.01
C ILE A 125 -18.48 -49.56 4.07
N PHE A 126 -17.72 -48.67 3.46
CA PHE A 126 -16.54 -49.03 2.67
C PHE A 126 -15.47 -47.96 2.80
N GLU A 127 -14.24 -48.38 2.52
CA GLU A 127 -13.09 -47.49 2.47
C GLU A 127 -12.78 -47.07 1.03
N VAL A 128 -12.37 -45.81 0.89
CA VAL A 128 -11.85 -45.25 -0.35
C VAL A 128 -10.43 -44.80 -0.10
N GLU A 129 -9.53 -45.21 -0.98
CA GLU A 129 -8.13 -44.84 -0.94
C GLU A 129 -7.81 -43.78 -1.99
N PHE A 130 -7.30 -42.64 -1.55
CA PHE A 130 -6.81 -41.57 -2.41
C PHE A 130 -5.29 -41.59 -2.44
N VAL A 131 -4.71 -41.70 -3.63
CA VAL A 131 -3.26 -41.56 -3.84
C VAL A 131 -2.95 -40.09 -4.13
N VAL A 132 -2.02 -39.53 -3.37
CA VAL A 132 -1.57 -38.13 -3.55
C VAL A 132 -0.43 -38.10 -4.57
N SER A 133 -0.70 -37.52 -5.74
CA SER A 133 0.30 -37.28 -6.78
C SER A 133 0.81 -35.85 -6.72
N HIS A 134 2.12 -35.66 -6.82
CA HIS A 134 2.68 -34.31 -6.90
C HIS A 134 2.47 -33.69 -8.27
N GLN A 135 1.94 -32.47 -8.29
CA GLN A 135 1.83 -31.65 -9.50
C GLN A 135 2.13 -30.20 -9.12
N GLN A 136 2.89 -29.49 -9.95
CA GLN A 136 3.20 -28.08 -9.70
C GLN A 136 1.99 -27.20 -10.02
N CYS A 137 1.71 -26.24 -9.14
CA CYS A 137 0.68 -25.23 -9.35
C CYS A 137 1.14 -24.20 -10.40
N ASP A 138 0.21 -23.63 -11.17
CA ASP A 138 0.59 -22.68 -12.24
C ASP A 138 1.32 -21.44 -11.68
N ASP A 139 0.95 -20.98 -10.50
CA ASP A 139 1.61 -19.84 -9.86
C ASP A 139 3.03 -20.20 -9.40
N CYS A 140 3.21 -21.40 -8.85
CA CYS A 140 4.49 -21.96 -8.46
C CYS A 140 5.40 -22.17 -9.67
N ALA A 141 4.83 -22.58 -10.80
CA ALA A 141 5.54 -22.74 -12.06
C ALA A 141 6.02 -21.38 -12.60
N LYS A 142 5.19 -20.33 -12.50
CA LYS A 142 5.59 -18.96 -12.90
C LYS A 142 6.75 -18.41 -12.07
N VAL A 143 6.73 -18.61 -10.76
CA VAL A 143 7.82 -18.19 -9.87
C VAL A 143 9.13 -18.89 -10.25
N MET A 144 9.11 -20.20 -10.48
CA MET A 144 10.29 -20.95 -10.92
C MET A 144 10.78 -20.53 -12.32
N ALA A 145 9.87 -20.07 -13.18
CA ALA A 145 10.18 -19.53 -14.51
C ALA A 145 10.65 -18.06 -14.49
N GLN A 146 10.93 -17.47 -13.31
CA GLN A 146 11.31 -16.06 -13.13
C GLN A 146 10.30 -15.05 -13.71
N ASN A 147 9.06 -15.47 -13.95
CA ASN A 147 7.96 -14.60 -14.36
C ASN A 147 7.15 -14.22 -13.12
N THR A 148 7.81 -13.49 -12.22
CA THR A 148 7.27 -13.15 -10.89
C THR A 148 6.16 -12.11 -10.95
N TRP A 149 6.16 -11.23 -11.96
CA TRP A 149 5.17 -10.16 -12.13
C TRP A 149 4.57 -10.12 -13.54
N LYS A 150 3.33 -9.61 -13.60
CA LYS A 150 2.56 -9.44 -14.86
C LYS A 150 2.40 -7.98 -15.24
N ALA A 151 2.26 -7.10 -14.25
CA ALA A 151 2.15 -5.67 -14.47
C ALA A 151 3.16 -4.93 -13.59
N MET A 152 3.71 -3.82 -14.09
CA MET A 152 4.57 -2.93 -13.31
C MET A 152 4.13 -1.48 -13.48
N VAL A 153 4.25 -0.69 -12.42
CA VAL A 153 3.98 0.76 -12.41
C VAL A 153 5.27 1.48 -12.03
N GLN A 154 5.80 2.26 -12.96
CA GLN A 154 7.04 3.02 -12.80
C GLN A 154 6.72 4.47 -12.52
N VAL A 155 6.91 4.92 -11.27
CA VAL A 155 6.67 6.31 -10.89
C VAL A 155 7.99 7.05 -10.96
N ARG A 156 8.05 8.14 -11.75
CA ARG A 156 9.24 8.97 -11.91
C ARG A 156 8.92 10.44 -11.75
N GLN A 157 9.86 11.16 -11.14
CA GLN A 157 9.81 12.60 -10.99
C GLN A 157 11.18 13.22 -11.27
N LYS A 158 11.24 14.11 -12.26
CA LYS A 158 12.48 14.76 -12.70
C LYS A 158 12.69 16.07 -11.95
N VAL A 159 13.12 15.99 -10.69
CA VAL A 159 13.37 17.17 -9.83
C VAL A 159 14.67 16.97 -9.05
N ASP A 160 15.32 18.08 -8.69
CA ASP A 160 16.58 18.10 -7.92
C ASP A 160 16.43 17.66 -6.45
N HIS A 161 15.20 17.66 -5.93
CA HIS A 161 14.87 17.20 -4.58
C HIS A 161 13.57 16.40 -4.58
N LYS A 162 13.52 15.35 -3.75
CA LYS A 162 12.43 14.35 -3.78
C LYS A 162 11.31 14.60 -2.75
N ARG A 163 11.07 15.85 -2.36
CA ARG A 163 10.09 16.20 -1.29
C ARG A 163 8.66 15.71 -1.57
N THR A 164 8.17 15.99 -2.76
CA THR A 164 6.84 15.56 -3.23
C THR A 164 6.74 14.03 -3.32
N PHE A 165 7.86 13.35 -3.59
CA PHE A 165 7.95 11.90 -3.59
C PHE A 165 7.87 11.30 -2.18
N LEU A 166 8.59 11.89 -1.21
CA LEU A 166 8.50 11.51 0.21
C LEU A 166 7.07 11.71 0.74
N TYR A 167 6.42 12.80 0.37
CA TYR A 167 5.02 13.05 0.70
C TYR A 167 4.07 12.02 0.08
N LEU A 168 4.28 11.67 -1.20
CA LEU A 168 3.50 10.66 -1.90
C LEU A 168 3.66 9.27 -1.28
N GLU A 169 4.85 8.91 -0.81
CA GLU A 169 5.11 7.66 -0.08
C GLU A 169 4.27 7.59 1.21
N GLN A 170 4.24 8.67 2.00
CA GLN A 170 3.41 8.73 3.21
C GLN A 170 1.91 8.60 2.91
N LEU A 171 1.43 9.18 1.81
CA LEU A 171 0.04 9.03 1.38
C LEU A 171 -0.28 7.59 0.94
N ILE A 172 0.66 6.91 0.28
CA ILE A 172 0.50 5.49 -0.10
C ILE A 172 0.37 4.61 1.15
N ILE A 173 1.14 4.89 2.20
CA ILE A 173 1.09 4.16 3.48
C ILE A 173 -0.24 4.44 4.18
N LYS A 174 -0.62 5.71 4.31
CA LYS A 174 -1.87 6.14 4.95
C LYS A 174 -3.11 5.48 4.33
N HIS A 175 -3.16 5.38 3.01
CA HIS A 175 -4.26 4.72 2.31
C HIS A 175 -4.07 3.22 2.06
N SER A 176 -2.95 2.63 2.52
CA SER A 176 -2.63 1.21 2.33
C SER A 176 -2.69 0.75 0.86
N ALA A 177 -2.32 1.62 -0.08
CA ALA A 177 -2.45 1.34 -1.51
C ALA A 177 -1.44 0.29 -2.02
N HIS A 178 -0.39 0.01 -1.25
CA HIS A 178 0.72 -0.89 -1.60
C HIS A 178 0.48 -2.37 -1.23
N LYS A 179 -0.65 -2.72 -0.59
CA LYS A 179 -0.91 -4.10 -0.09
C LYS A 179 -0.89 -5.20 -1.16
N ASP A 180 -1.29 -4.87 -2.39
CA ASP A 180 -1.35 -5.83 -3.51
C ASP A 180 -0.02 -5.95 -4.28
N THR A 181 1.04 -5.27 -3.82
CA THR A 181 2.35 -5.27 -4.48
C THR A 181 3.13 -6.54 -4.12
N ILE A 182 3.81 -7.12 -5.11
CA ILE A 182 4.72 -8.26 -4.89
C ILE A 182 6.06 -7.74 -4.38
N ASN A 183 6.53 -6.67 -5.01
CA ASN A 183 7.84 -6.10 -4.76
C ASN A 183 7.82 -4.60 -5.09
N ILE A 184 8.62 -3.84 -4.38
CA ILE A 184 8.85 -2.40 -4.56
C ILE A 184 10.35 -2.20 -4.71
N LYS A 185 10.77 -1.75 -5.89
CA LYS A 185 12.18 -1.49 -6.18
C LYS A 185 12.45 0.00 -6.27
N GLU A 186 13.50 0.48 -5.61
CA GLU A 186 13.98 1.85 -5.80
C GLU A 186 14.77 1.99 -7.09
N CYS A 187 14.59 3.12 -7.77
CA CYS A 187 15.32 3.47 -8.97
C CYS A 187 15.77 4.93 -8.89
N LYS A 188 16.67 5.32 -9.79
CA LYS A 188 16.97 6.74 -9.97
C LYS A 188 15.67 7.50 -10.32
N ASP A 189 15.46 8.61 -9.64
CA ASP A 189 14.33 9.53 -9.84
C ASP A 189 12.93 8.92 -9.57
N GLY A 190 12.83 7.80 -8.84
CA GLY A 190 11.54 7.28 -8.35
C GLY A 190 11.55 5.81 -7.90
N ILE A 191 10.40 5.13 -8.00
CA ILE A 191 10.21 3.73 -7.57
C ILE A 191 9.38 2.93 -8.57
N ASP A 192 9.58 1.62 -8.59
CA ASP A 192 8.85 0.66 -9.40
C ASP A 192 8.03 -0.28 -8.51
N PHE A 193 6.72 -0.35 -8.78
CA PHE A 193 5.80 -1.28 -8.13
C PHE A 193 5.51 -2.47 -9.04
N TYR A 194 5.70 -3.69 -8.53
CA TYR A 194 5.43 -4.92 -9.26
C TYR A 194 4.13 -5.57 -8.79
N TYR A 195 3.29 -6.00 -9.74
CA TYR A 195 1.98 -6.60 -9.48
C TYR A 195 1.80 -7.93 -10.21
N GLY A 196 1.12 -8.89 -9.54
CA GLY A 196 0.77 -10.18 -10.12
C GLY A 196 -0.41 -10.12 -11.10
N SER A 197 -1.32 -9.16 -10.91
CA SER A 197 -2.45 -8.89 -11.81
C SER A 197 -2.39 -7.48 -12.38
N ARG A 198 -2.92 -7.33 -13.61
CA ARG A 198 -3.10 -6.03 -14.26
C ARG A 198 -4.12 -5.15 -13.54
N SER A 199 -5.15 -5.74 -12.92
CA SER A 199 -6.20 -5.00 -12.22
C SER A 199 -5.66 -4.19 -11.03
N HIS A 200 -4.75 -4.78 -10.23
CA HIS A 200 -4.13 -4.09 -9.09
C HIS A 200 -3.27 -2.91 -9.54
N ALA A 201 -2.53 -3.06 -10.65
CA ALA A 201 -1.76 -1.96 -11.23
C ALA A 201 -2.65 -0.78 -11.70
N LEU A 202 -3.80 -1.07 -12.32
CA LEU A 202 -4.75 -0.04 -12.71
C LEU A 202 -5.35 0.70 -11.51
N LYS A 203 -5.69 -0.03 -10.43
CA LYS A 203 -6.17 0.56 -9.18
C LYS A 203 -5.14 1.52 -8.56
N MET A 204 -3.86 1.15 -8.60
CA MET A 204 -2.77 2.04 -8.15
C MET A 204 -2.65 3.29 -9.03
N LEU A 205 -2.79 3.16 -10.35
CA LEU A 205 -2.77 4.32 -11.26
C LEU A 205 -3.94 5.28 -11.01
N GLU A 206 -5.13 4.75 -10.77
CA GLU A 206 -6.32 5.54 -10.42
C GLU A 206 -6.10 6.30 -9.11
N PHE A 207 -5.53 5.64 -8.10
CA PHE A 207 -5.14 6.27 -6.84
C PHE A 207 -4.13 7.42 -7.03
N LEU A 208 -3.05 7.17 -7.78
CA LEU A 208 -2.04 8.21 -8.05
C LEU A 208 -2.65 9.39 -8.81
N THR A 209 -3.52 9.14 -9.79
CA THR A 209 -4.16 10.18 -10.61
C THR A 209 -5.11 11.04 -9.76
N ALA A 210 -5.69 10.50 -8.70
CA ALA A 210 -6.57 11.26 -7.81
C ALA A 210 -5.79 12.23 -6.91
N ILE A 211 -4.54 11.91 -6.57
CA ILE A 211 -3.76 12.65 -5.56
C ILE A 211 -2.81 13.66 -6.20
N THR A 212 -2.10 13.26 -7.26
CA THR A 212 -1.04 14.07 -7.86
C THR A 212 -1.22 14.26 -9.37
N PRO A 213 -0.74 15.40 -9.92
CA PRO A 213 -0.83 15.65 -11.34
C PRO A 213 0.23 14.80 -12.05
N LEU A 214 -0.21 13.88 -12.91
CA LEU A 214 0.67 12.92 -13.56
C LEU A 214 0.33 12.67 -15.02
N LYS A 215 1.28 12.09 -15.75
CA LYS A 215 1.09 11.57 -17.10
C LYS A 215 1.41 10.09 -17.11
N SER A 216 0.43 9.26 -17.46
CA SER A 216 0.61 7.82 -17.60
C SER A 216 0.71 7.40 -19.07
N LYS A 217 1.64 6.48 -19.38
CA LYS A 217 1.71 5.74 -20.65
C LYS A 217 1.71 4.24 -20.36
N ALA A 218 0.92 3.49 -21.10
CA ALA A 218 0.89 2.03 -21.02
C ALA A 218 1.63 1.41 -22.20
N SER A 219 2.39 0.36 -21.95
CA SER A 219 2.97 -0.53 -22.95
C SER A 219 2.72 -1.98 -22.57
N GLU A 220 2.72 -2.86 -23.57
CA GLU A 220 2.59 -4.29 -23.39
C GLU A 220 3.67 -5.03 -24.17
N GLN A 221 4.19 -6.10 -23.58
CA GLN A 221 5.18 -6.98 -24.18
C GLN A 221 4.60 -8.39 -24.22
N LEU A 222 4.52 -8.96 -25.43
CA LEU A 222 4.09 -10.34 -25.61
C LEU A 222 5.19 -11.29 -25.13
N ILE A 223 4.85 -12.21 -24.22
CA ILE A 223 5.77 -13.25 -23.73
C ILE A 223 5.57 -14.53 -24.53
N SER A 224 4.32 -14.97 -24.63
CA SER A 224 3.97 -16.23 -25.28
C SER A 224 2.56 -16.19 -25.84
N THR A 225 2.31 -16.99 -26.87
CA THR A 225 1.00 -17.20 -27.49
C THR A 225 0.71 -18.69 -27.50
N ASP A 226 -0.41 -19.11 -26.90
CA ASP A 226 -0.88 -20.47 -27.05
C ASP A 226 -1.78 -20.58 -28.29
N ILE A 227 -1.30 -21.33 -29.29
CA ILE A 227 -2.00 -21.57 -30.55
C ILE A 227 -3.27 -22.41 -30.39
N HIS A 228 -3.39 -23.22 -29.34
CA HIS A 228 -4.53 -24.11 -29.16
C HIS A 228 -5.74 -23.39 -28.57
N SER A 229 -5.49 -22.50 -27.60
CA SER A 229 -6.54 -21.68 -26.97
C SER A 229 -6.69 -20.29 -27.61
N GLY A 230 -5.74 -19.87 -28.46
CA GLY A 230 -5.68 -18.52 -28.99
C GLY A 230 -5.39 -17.46 -27.93
N THR A 231 -4.93 -17.85 -26.74
CA THR A 231 -4.63 -16.92 -25.65
C THR A 231 -3.17 -16.48 -25.68
N SER A 232 -2.95 -15.20 -25.43
CA SER A 232 -1.62 -14.60 -25.38
C SER A 232 -1.31 -14.07 -23.98
N ASN A 233 -0.08 -14.33 -23.52
CA ASN A 233 0.43 -13.86 -22.26
C ASN A 233 1.26 -12.60 -22.48
N TYR A 234 0.85 -11.50 -21.85
CA TYR A 234 1.54 -10.21 -21.93
C TYR A 234 2.04 -9.78 -20.56
N LYS A 235 3.20 -9.09 -20.57
CA LYS A 235 3.65 -8.21 -19.49
C LYS A 235 3.20 -6.79 -19.79
N PHE A 236 2.68 -6.10 -18.79
CA PHE A 236 2.21 -4.73 -18.90
C PHE A 236 3.15 -3.80 -18.12
N SER A 237 3.52 -2.69 -18.73
CA SER A 237 4.34 -1.66 -18.09
C SER A 237 3.61 -0.32 -18.17
N TYR A 238 3.49 0.33 -17.03
CA TYR A 238 2.86 1.63 -16.90
C TYR A 238 3.92 2.65 -16.47
N SER A 239 4.30 3.54 -17.38
CA SER A 239 5.23 4.63 -17.10
C SER A 239 4.44 5.85 -16.64
N VAL A 240 4.67 6.26 -15.40
CA VAL A 240 4.03 7.40 -14.73
C VAL A 240 5.07 8.49 -14.50
N GLU A 241 4.86 9.63 -15.13
CA GLU A 241 5.69 10.82 -14.96
C GLU A 241 4.91 11.87 -14.14
N LEU A 242 5.41 12.18 -12.95
CA LEU A 242 4.88 13.26 -12.11
C LEU A 242 5.32 14.62 -12.67
N VAL A 243 4.52 15.66 -12.42
CA VAL A 243 4.90 17.03 -12.77
C VAL A 243 6.19 17.42 -12.00
N PRO A 244 7.23 17.93 -12.69
CA PRO A 244 8.50 18.32 -12.08
C PRO A 244 8.44 19.72 -11.43
N ILE A 245 7.45 19.91 -10.56
CA ILE A 245 7.25 21.13 -9.77
C ILE A 245 6.96 20.67 -8.34
N CYS A 246 7.63 21.26 -7.37
CA CYS A 246 7.41 21.04 -5.95
C CYS A 246 6.66 22.21 -5.31
N LYS A 247 6.20 21.98 -4.08
CA LYS A 247 5.69 23.04 -3.23
C LYS A 247 6.83 24.04 -2.97
N ASP A 248 6.50 25.32 -2.96
CA ASP A 248 7.37 26.47 -2.69
C ASP A 248 8.40 26.78 -3.79
N ASP A 249 8.31 26.14 -4.95
CA ASP A 249 9.15 26.47 -6.11
C ASP A 249 8.71 27.79 -6.78
N LEU A 250 9.68 28.54 -7.31
CA LEU A 250 9.44 29.69 -8.16
C LEU A 250 9.16 29.25 -9.59
N ILE A 251 8.06 29.72 -10.17
CA ILE A 251 7.63 29.36 -11.51
C ILE A 251 7.52 30.61 -12.37
N CYS A 252 8.01 30.50 -13.61
CA CYS A 252 7.67 31.43 -14.67
C CYS A 252 6.74 30.73 -15.68
N LEU A 253 5.47 31.11 -15.67
CA LEU A 253 4.46 30.60 -16.59
C LEU A 253 4.72 31.14 -18.01
N PRO A 254 4.56 30.32 -19.06
CA PRO A 254 4.55 30.83 -20.42
C PRO A 254 3.44 31.88 -20.61
N PRO A 255 3.65 32.98 -21.36
CA PRO A 255 2.69 34.08 -21.46
C PRO A 255 1.35 33.66 -22.06
N LYS A 256 1.32 32.61 -22.90
CA LYS A 256 0.07 32.04 -23.44
C LYS A 256 -0.76 31.35 -22.35
N VAL A 257 -0.11 30.63 -21.45
CA VAL A 257 -0.74 29.93 -20.32
C VAL A 257 -1.26 30.97 -19.33
N ALA A 258 -0.43 31.93 -18.94
CA ALA A 258 -0.80 33.02 -18.04
C ALA A 258 -2.05 33.80 -18.52
N LYS A 259 -2.11 34.16 -19.82
CA LYS A 259 -3.29 34.81 -20.43
C LYS A 259 -4.55 33.97 -20.38
N SER A 260 -4.44 32.65 -20.61
CA SER A 260 -5.58 31.73 -20.56
C SER A 260 -6.15 31.57 -19.15
N MET A 261 -5.34 31.85 -18.12
CA MET A 261 -5.66 31.63 -16.70
C MET A 261 -6.02 32.93 -15.99
N GLY A 262 -6.85 33.76 -16.63
CA GLY A 262 -7.28 35.04 -16.06
C GLY A 262 -6.22 36.14 -16.13
N ASN A 263 -5.24 36.01 -17.03
CA ASN A 263 -4.15 36.96 -17.19
C ASN A 263 -3.37 37.21 -15.88
N ILE A 264 -3.10 36.13 -15.16
CA ILE A 264 -2.24 36.14 -13.97
C ILE A 264 -0.82 36.60 -14.35
N ASN A 265 -0.12 37.21 -13.39
CA ASN A 265 1.29 37.51 -13.55
C ASN A 265 2.07 36.23 -13.91
N PRO A 266 2.90 36.22 -14.97
CA PRO A 266 3.66 35.03 -15.34
C PRO A 266 4.60 34.53 -14.24
N LEU A 267 5.11 35.43 -13.40
CA LEU A 267 5.93 35.05 -12.25
C LEU A 267 5.05 34.75 -11.04
N GLY A 268 5.18 33.56 -10.48
CA GLY A 268 4.43 33.13 -9.30
C GLY A 268 5.08 31.97 -8.56
N ILE A 269 4.53 31.61 -7.40
CA ILE A 269 5.02 30.52 -6.57
C ILE A 269 4.04 29.34 -6.58
N CYS A 270 4.56 28.13 -6.45
CA CYS A 270 3.75 26.92 -6.27
C CYS A 270 3.38 26.73 -4.80
N TYR A 271 2.26 27.29 -4.33
CA TYR A 271 1.92 27.18 -2.90
C TYR A 271 1.29 25.82 -2.53
N ARG A 272 0.66 25.12 -3.48
CA ARG A 272 0.00 23.83 -3.23
C ARG A 272 0.01 22.93 -4.47
N ILE A 273 0.29 21.66 -4.25
CA ILE A 273 0.15 20.59 -5.26
C ILE A 273 -0.96 19.65 -4.79
N GLY A 274 -1.99 19.49 -5.61
CA GLY A 274 -3.03 18.46 -5.46
C GLY A 274 -3.16 17.66 -6.76
N ASN A 275 -4.38 17.33 -7.16
CA ASN A 275 -4.65 16.78 -8.50
C ASN A 275 -4.24 17.77 -9.63
N SER A 276 -4.15 19.05 -9.31
CA SER A 276 -3.67 20.13 -10.17
C SER A 276 -2.58 20.94 -9.44
N VAL A 277 -1.82 21.70 -10.21
CA VAL A 277 -0.76 22.57 -9.66
C VAL A 277 -1.37 23.95 -9.39
N HIS A 278 -1.34 24.40 -8.14
CA HIS A 278 -1.86 25.71 -7.77
C HIS A 278 -0.71 26.73 -7.68
N VAL A 279 -0.80 27.75 -8.54
CA VAL A 279 0.17 28.85 -8.62
C VAL A 279 -0.44 30.09 -7.98
N MET A 280 0.33 30.79 -7.15
CA MET A 280 -0.06 32.06 -6.53
C MET A 280 0.83 33.19 -7.03
N ASP A 281 0.23 34.30 -7.41
CA ASP A 281 0.93 35.57 -7.59
C ASP A 281 1.06 36.29 -6.25
N VAL A 282 2.30 36.51 -5.83
CA VAL A 282 2.65 37.07 -4.53
C VAL A 282 2.26 38.55 -4.42
N ASN A 283 2.21 39.29 -5.54
CA ASN A 283 1.90 40.71 -5.55
C ASN A 283 0.39 41.00 -5.45
N THR A 284 -0.46 40.07 -5.87
CA THR A 284 -1.92 40.28 -5.96
C THR A 284 -2.75 39.27 -5.18
N LEU A 285 -2.12 38.23 -4.59
CA LEU A 285 -2.78 37.06 -4.01
C LEU A 285 -3.71 36.30 -4.97
N ASN A 286 -3.61 36.55 -6.27
CA ASN A 286 -4.38 35.81 -7.25
C ASN A 286 -3.84 34.39 -7.38
N VAL A 287 -4.76 33.42 -7.43
CA VAL A 287 -4.45 32.00 -7.52
C VAL A 287 -4.94 31.48 -8.85
N ALA A 288 -4.09 30.74 -9.54
CA ALA A 288 -4.39 30.06 -10.79
C ALA A 288 -4.19 28.55 -10.61
N GLU A 289 -5.09 27.75 -11.19
CA GLU A 289 -5.03 26.29 -11.12
C GLU A 289 -4.64 25.70 -12.48
N VAL A 290 -3.41 25.16 -12.56
CA VAL A 290 -2.91 24.52 -13.78
C VAL A 290 -3.33 23.05 -13.76
N SER A 291 -4.29 22.71 -14.61
CA SER A 291 -4.68 21.31 -14.81
C SER A 291 -3.54 20.49 -15.43
N THR A 292 -3.49 19.20 -15.11
CA THR A 292 -2.52 18.24 -15.64
C THR A 292 -2.50 18.24 -17.18
N GLN A 293 -3.67 18.30 -17.82
CA GLN A 293 -3.75 18.33 -19.29
C GLN A 293 -3.16 19.62 -19.87
N THR A 294 -3.42 20.78 -19.24
CA THR A 294 -2.86 22.06 -19.66
C THR A 294 -1.34 22.06 -19.52
N TYR A 295 -0.82 21.56 -18.39
CA TYR A 295 0.61 21.45 -18.14
C TYR A 295 1.31 20.60 -19.22
N TRP A 296 0.81 19.38 -19.51
CA TRP A 296 1.47 18.49 -20.46
C TRP A 296 1.33 18.89 -21.93
N ARG A 297 0.45 19.84 -22.27
CA ARG A 297 0.38 20.44 -23.61
C ARG A 297 1.50 21.46 -23.84
N THR A 298 1.84 22.22 -22.82
CA THR A 298 2.92 23.22 -22.84
C THR A 298 3.74 23.10 -21.55
N PRO A 299 4.61 22.08 -21.43
CA PRO A 299 5.35 21.82 -20.21
C PRO A 299 6.34 22.95 -19.92
N PHE A 300 6.47 23.29 -18.64
CA PHE A 300 7.44 24.28 -18.14
C PHE A 300 8.09 23.73 -16.87
N SER A 301 9.34 24.11 -16.61
CA SER A 301 10.08 23.74 -15.40
C SER A 301 10.03 24.85 -14.35
N ALA A 302 10.33 24.51 -13.09
CA ALA A 302 10.61 25.51 -12.06
C ALA A 302 11.80 26.38 -12.48
N LEU A 303 11.75 27.66 -12.10
CA LEU A 303 12.82 28.65 -12.30
C LEU A 303 13.90 28.50 -11.22
N ALA A 304 13.46 28.34 -9.98
CA ALA A 304 14.30 28.12 -8.80
C ALA A 304 13.64 27.06 -7.91
N SER A 305 14.45 26.18 -7.34
CA SER A 305 14.02 25.16 -6.38
C SER A 305 14.25 25.62 -4.95
N VAL A 306 13.62 24.94 -3.98
CA VAL A 306 13.74 25.27 -2.54
C VAL A 306 15.20 25.36 -2.05
N LYS A 307 16.13 24.64 -2.68
CA LYS A 307 17.56 24.66 -2.32
C LYS A 307 18.24 26.02 -2.54
N GLN A 308 17.64 26.90 -3.34
CA GLN A 308 18.17 28.23 -3.66
C GLN A 308 17.58 29.34 -2.77
N LEU A 309 16.79 28.99 -1.74
CA LEU A 309 16.25 29.96 -0.80
C LEU A 309 17.35 30.63 0.03
N VAL A 310 17.23 31.94 0.19
CA VAL A 310 18.10 32.78 1.02
C VAL A 310 17.32 33.28 2.22
N GLU A 311 18.00 33.38 3.37
CA GLU A 311 17.42 33.91 4.60
C GLU A 311 17.45 35.45 4.62
N TYR A 312 16.32 36.04 4.95
CA TYR A 312 16.10 37.47 5.12
C TYR A 312 15.61 37.74 6.54
N TYR A 313 15.91 38.93 7.03
CA TYR A 313 15.44 39.47 8.30
C TYR A 313 14.34 40.51 8.05
N VAL A 314 13.21 40.36 8.73
CA VAL A 314 12.05 41.24 8.59
C VAL A 314 12.24 42.47 9.48
N LEU A 315 12.19 43.66 8.88
CA LEU A 315 12.31 44.94 9.59
C LEU A 315 10.94 45.52 9.93
N ASP A 316 10.02 45.49 8.97
CA ASP A 316 8.69 46.06 9.12
C ASP A 316 7.66 45.34 8.23
N VAL A 317 6.40 45.32 8.67
CA VAL A 317 5.29 44.62 8.02
C VAL A 317 4.07 45.54 7.98
N GLU A 318 3.72 46.02 6.80
CA GLU A 318 2.54 46.85 6.57
C GLU A 318 1.44 46.05 5.82
N PRO A 319 0.33 45.64 6.47
CA PRO A 319 -0.71 44.86 5.83
C PRO A 319 -1.49 45.69 4.80
N CYS A 320 -1.48 45.22 3.56
CA CYS A 320 -2.10 45.85 2.40
C CYS A 320 -3.42 45.12 2.09
N GLY A 321 -4.47 45.36 2.88
CA GLY A 321 -5.88 45.12 2.51
C GLY A 321 -6.34 43.67 2.21
N PRO A 322 -6.26 43.15 0.97
CA PRO A 322 -6.69 41.81 0.60
C PRO A 322 -6.25 40.68 1.55
N VAL A 323 -7.25 40.00 2.10
CA VAL A 323 -7.11 38.77 2.90
C VAL A 323 -7.79 37.62 2.16
N ARG A 324 -7.10 36.48 2.04
CA ARG A 324 -7.62 35.22 1.49
C ARG A 324 -7.28 34.06 2.42
N GLY A 325 -8.20 33.75 3.33
CA GLY A 325 -8.00 32.70 4.33
C GLY A 325 -6.86 33.08 5.27
N LYS A 326 -5.82 32.23 5.34
CA LYS A 326 -4.61 32.48 6.15
C LYS A 326 -3.64 33.51 5.54
N TYR A 327 -3.79 33.82 4.26
CA TYR A 327 -2.87 34.70 3.56
C TYR A 327 -3.38 36.14 3.57
N VAL A 328 -2.51 37.05 4.00
CA VAL A 328 -2.77 38.50 4.08
C VAL A 328 -1.70 39.17 3.24
N LEU A 329 -2.09 40.04 2.32
CA LEU A 329 -1.11 40.81 1.57
C LEU A 329 -0.46 41.80 2.52
N ALA A 330 0.85 41.89 2.50
CA ALA A 330 1.59 42.93 3.20
C ALA A 330 2.75 43.43 2.35
N ASP A 331 3.05 44.71 2.48
CA ASP A 331 4.30 45.29 2.03
C ASP A 331 5.30 45.13 3.17
N ILE A 332 6.38 44.38 2.91
CA ILE A 332 7.34 43.95 3.93
C ILE A 332 8.70 44.55 3.60
N GLN A 333 9.31 45.21 4.57
CA GLN A 333 10.68 45.67 4.46
C GLN A 333 11.61 44.59 5.01
N VAL A 334 12.55 44.13 4.17
CA VAL A 334 13.47 43.05 4.51
C VAL A 334 14.92 43.42 4.23
N ALA A 335 15.84 42.86 5.01
CA ALA A 335 17.28 42.89 4.76
C ALA A 335 17.80 41.46 4.63
N ARG A 336 18.85 41.20 3.86
CA ARG A 336 19.45 39.85 3.81
C ARG A 336 20.13 39.58 5.14
N SER A 337 19.96 38.39 5.72
CA SER A 337 20.55 38.07 7.03
C SER A 337 22.08 38.16 7.04
N GLN A 338 22.74 38.01 5.88
CA GLN A 338 24.19 38.17 5.74
C GLN A 338 24.66 39.64 5.72
N ASP A 339 23.77 40.56 5.34
CA ASP A 339 24.06 41.99 5.20
C ASP A 339 23.72 42.77 6.49
N VAL A 340 22.84 42.22 7.34
CA VAL A 340 22.49 42.81 8.64
C VAL A 340 23.76 43.05 9.48
N GLY A 341 23.99 44.30 9.86
CA GLY A 341 25.14 44.72 10.66
C GLY A 341 26.42 45.02 9.87
N ARG A 342 26.42 44.83 8.55
CA ARG A 342 27.53 45.20 7.65
C ARG A 342 27.15 46.28 6.65
N ASN A 343 25.96 46.15 6.05
CA ASN A 343 25.43 47.04 5.01
C ASN A 343 23.99 47.47 5.33
N ASP A 344 23.61 48.70 5.01
CA ASP A 344 22.25 49.25 5.23
C ASP A 344 21.29 49.01 4.03
N THR A 345 21.56 47.99 3.21
CA THR A 345 20.71 47.69 2.05
C THR A 345 19.41 47.03 2.49
N THR A 346 18.29 47.69 2.23
CA THR A 346 16.94 47.17 2.49
C THR A 346 16.19 46.98 1.18
N PHE A 347 15.34 45.96 1.15
CA PHE A 347 14.47 45.62 0.02
C PHE A 347 13.02 45.74 0.45
N PHE A 348 12.17 46.20 -0.46
CA PHE A 348 10.72 46.17 -0.29
C PHE A 348 10.15 45.00 -1.08
N ALA A 349 9.46 44.10 -0.40
CA ALA A 349 8.82 42.95 -1.00
C ALA A 349 7.35 42.91 -0.61
N ARG A 350 6.47 42.90 -1.62
CA ARG A 350 5.06 42.57 -1.39
C ARG A 350 4.94 41.06 -1.21
N SER A 351 4.25 40.62 -0.16
CA SER A 351 4.18 39.21 0.23
C SER A 351 2.78 38.80 0.67
N HIS A 352 2.51 37.50 0.56
CA HIS A 352 1.28 36.84 1.02
C HIS A 352 1.33 36.42 2.51
N LEU A 353 2.48 36.64 3.17
CA LEU A 353 2.78 36.22 4.55
C LEU A 353 2.47 37.29 5.61
N GLY A 354 1.66 38.31 5.29
CA GLY A 354 1.41 39.45 6.18
C GLY A 354 0.72 39.12 7.50
N GLY A 355 0.05 37.97 7.60
CA GLY A 355 -0.60 37.52 8.84
C GLY A 355 0.27 36.61 9.71
N ILE A 356 1.46 36.22 9.22
CA ILE A 356 2.36 35.25 9.87
C ILE A 356 3.66 35.91 10.31
N LEU A 357 4.13 36.91 9.55
CA LEU A 357 5.40 37.58 9.80
C LEU A 357 5.19 38.77 10.75
N ASN A 358 6.06 38.84 11.75
CA ASN A 358 6.23 39.98 12.64
C ASN A 358 7.62 40.62 12.41
N PRO A 359 7.78 41.93 12.72
CA PRO A 359 9.09 42.56 12.76
C PRO A 359 10.05 41.80 13.68
N GLY A 360 11.25 41.50 13.19
CA GLY A 360 12.27 40.74 13.90
C GLY A 360 12.34 39.25 13.54
N ASP A 361 11.40 38.74 12.76
CA ASP A 361 11.40 37.36 12.27
C ASP A 361 12.44 37.13 11.16
N SER A 362 12.92 35.88 11.05
CA SER A 362 13.62 35.38 9.86
C SER A 362 12.63 34.81 8.84
N VAL A 363 12.89 35.04 7.55
CA VAL A 363 12.06 34.55 6.44
C VAL A 363 12.94 34.02 5.30
N MET A 364 12.54 32.92 4.67
CA MET A 364 13.17 32.41 3.46
C MET A 364 12.52 33.01 2.21
N GLY A 365 13.34 33.44 1.26
CA GLY A 365 12.89 33.99 -0.01
C GLY A 365 13.87 33.76 -1.17
N TYR A 366 13.40 34.03 -2.38
CA TYR A 366 14.23 34.08 -3.57
C TYR A 366 14.71 35.49 -3.85
N ASP A 367 15.99 35.59 -4.15
CA ASP A 367 16.66 36.83 -4.51
C ASP A 367 16.74 36.96 -6.03
N ILE A 368 15.81 37.67 -6.64
CA ILE A 368 15.71 37.80 -8.10
C ILE A 368 16.72 38.83 -8.61
N ALA A 369 17.04 39.84 -7.81
CA ALA A 369 17.97 40.90 -8.19
C ALA A 369 19.40 40.38 -8.46
N SER A 370 19.86 39.38 -7.69
CA SER A 370 21.20 38.80 -7.87
C SER A 370 21.22 37.53 -8.74
N SER A 371 20.08 36.86 -8.90
CA SER A 371 19.99 35.58 -9.61
C SER A 371 19.94 35.78 -11.12
N ASN A 372 20.73 34.98 -11.85
CA ASN A 372 20.69 34.93 -13.31
C ASN A 372 20.06 33.62 -13.78
N PHE A 373 18.80 33.69 -14.21
CA PHE A 373 18.06 32.54 -14.71
C PHE A 373 18.19 32.40 -16.23
N ASN A 374 18.47 31.19 -16.70
CA ASN A 374 18.47 30.88 -18.13
C ASN A 374 17.10 30.30 -18.53
N ASN A 375 16.12 31.16 -18.79
CA ASN A 375 14.77 30.73 -19.17
C ASN A 375 14.11 31.74 -20.12
N ASP A 376 13.73 31.28 -21.32
CA ASP A 376 13.10 32.10 -22.36
C ASP A 376 11.84 32.84 -21.89
N SER A 377 11.06 32.22 -20.99
CA SER A 377 9.83 32.82 -20.46
C SER A 377 10.13 33.96 -19.49
N PHE A 378 11.23 33.85 -18.74
CA PHE A 378 11.70 34.88 -17.82
C PHE A 378 12.34 36.05 -18.58
N ASP A 379 13.13 35.76 -19.61
CA ASP A 379 13.77 36.77 -20.47
C ASP A 379 12.74 37.62 -21.25
N ALA A 380 11.57 37.05 -21.53
CA ALA A 380 10.46 37.77 -22.18
C ALA A 380 9.77 38.79 -21.24
N LEU A 381 10.05 38.79 -19.94
CA LEU A 381 9.44 39.71 -18.99
C LEU A 381 10.16 41.06 -18.93
N HIS A 382 9.40 42.11 -18.63
CA HIS A 382 9.97 43.45 -18.43
C HIS A 382 10.66 43.53 -17.08
N ARG A 383 12.00 43.68 -17.09
CA ARG A 383 12.83 43.72 -15.87
C ARG A 383 12.37 44.76 -14.84
N GLY A 384 11.87 45.92 -15.26
CA GLY A 384 11.39 46.96 -14.35
C GLY A 384 10.07 46.65 -13.63
N SER A 385 9.38 45.57 -14.01
CA SER A 385 8.15 45.12 -13.34
C SER A 385 8.36 43.91 -12.44
N LEU A 386 9.58 43.36 -12.40
CA LEU A 386 9.91 42.21 -11.57
C LEU A 386 10.18 42.66 -10.13
N PRO A 387 9.69 41.90 -9.13
CA PRO A 387 10.09 42.14 -7.75
C PRO A 387 11.56 41.76 -7.56
N ASP A 388 12.28 42.50 -6.72
CA ASP A 388 13.67 42.21 -6.40
C ASP A 388 13.79 40.96 -5.51
N VAL A 389 12.83 40.79 -4.59
CA VAL A 389 12.79 39.69 -3.61
C VAL A 389 11.38 39.10 -3.56
N ILE A 390 11.29 37.78 -3.50
CA ILE A 390 10.03 37.06 -3.27
C ILE A 390 10.15 36.24 -1.98
N LEU A 391 9.31 36.54 -0.99
CA LEU A 391 9.25 35.81 0.27
C LEU A 391 8.33 34.59 0.16
N ILE A 392 8.72 33.48 0.77
CA ILE A 392 8.05 32.18 0.60
C ILE A 392 7.55 31.60 1.90
N LYS A 393 8.45 31.41 2.87
CA LYS A 393 8.07 30.85 4.18
C LYS A 393 8.86 31.47 5.31
N LYS A 394 8.23 31.60 6.48
CA LYS A 394 8.90 32.01 7.71
C LYS A 394 9.98 30.98 8.06
N ALA A 395 11.16 31.44 8.45
CA ALA A 395 12.26 30.60 8.89
C ALA A 395 12.33 30.66 10.41
N TYR A 396 12.25 29.52 11.08
CA TYR A 396 12.42 29.49 12.53
C TYR A 396 13.90 29.35 12.92
N PRO A 397 14.36 30.00 14.01
CA PRO A 397 15.76 29.99 14.43
C PRO A 397 16.35 28.59 14.67
N ALA A 398 17.66 28.44 14.42
CA ALA A 398 18.37 27.17 14.46
C ALA A 398 18.55 26.56 15.87
N HIS A 399 18.37 27.33 16.95
CA HIS A 399 18.53 26.81 18.32
C HIS A 399 17.48 25.75 18.68
N ARG A 400 16.28 25.80 18.08
CA ARG A 400 15.27 24.72 18.16
C ARG A 400 15.63 23.49 17.29
N LYS A 401 16.49 23.63 16.28
CA LYS A 401 16.77 22.60 15.24
C LYS A 401 17.75 21.49 15.66
N ARG A 402 18.55 21.70 16.72
CA ARG A 402 19.67 20.80 17.07
C ARG A 402 19.50 20.04 18.40
N ASN A 403 18.65 20.52 19.31
CA ASN A 403 18.64 20.06 20.71
C ASN A 403 17.42 19.21 21.14
N ARG A 404 16.45 18.93 20.28
CA ARG A 404 15.37 17.97 20.60
C ARG A 404 15.42 16.82 19.61
N GLY A 405 15.87 15.65 20.08
CA GLY A 405 15.62 14.41 19.35
C GLY A 405 14.12 14.25 19.11
N ARG A 406 13.71 14.02 17.86
CA ARG A 406 12.30 13.81 17.50
C ARG A 406 11.77 12.61 18.26
N ASN A 407 10.64 12.80 18.95
CA ASN A 407 9.89 11.75 19.66
C ASN A 407 8.90 11.01 18.75
N TRP A 408 8.99 11.25 17.45
CA TRP A 408 8.13 10.68 16.43
C TRP A 408 8.97 10.25 15.22
N GLU A 409 8.44 9.30 14.47
CA GLU A 409 9.03 8.78 13.25
C GLU A 409 7.98 8.57 12.16
N LEU A 410 8.44 8.52 10.91
CA LEU A 410 7.61 8.16 9.77
C LEU A 410 7.87 6.72 9.39
N GLN A 411 6.80 6.01 9.06
CA GLN A 411 6.92 4.71 8.44
C GLN A 411 7.47 4.86 7.02
N GLN A 412 8.38 3.99 6.63
CA GLN A 412 8.90 3.91 5.26
C GLN A 412 8.38 2.62 4.60
N LEU A 413 8.19 2.66 3.27
CA LEU A 413 7.89 1.43 2.54
C LEU A 413 9.10 0.50 2.63
N ARG A 414 8.86 -0.81 2.76
CA ARG A 414 9.91 -1.82 2.60
C ARG A 414 10.25 -1.89 1.12
N LYS A 415 11.42 -1.36 0.75
CA LYS A 415 11.87 -1.30 -0.64
C LYS A 415 13.10 -2.20 -0.80
N GLU A 416 13.15 -2.97 -1.87
CA GLU A 416 14.36 -3.67 -2.26
C GLU A 416 15.35 -2.65 -2.83
N GLU A 417 16.49 -2.52 -2.17
CA GLU A 417 17.61 -1.70 -2.64
C GLU A 417 18.22 -2.32 -3.91
N GLU A 418 18.74 -1.48 -4.79
CA GLU A 418 19.56 -1.98 -5.90
C GLU A 418 20.85 -2.62 -5.38
N ASP A 419 21.35 -3.65 -6.09
CA ASP A 419 22.59 -4.37 -5.77
C ASP A 419 23.85 -3.48 -5.67
N MET A 420 23.76 -2.20 -6.08
CA MET A 420 24.81 -1.20 -5.88
C MET A 420 24.34 -0.10 -4.93
N ALA A 421 24.97 -0.04 -3.75
CA ALA A 421 24.79 1.04 -2.81
C ALA A 421 25.08 2.41 -3.49
N PRO A 422 24.25 3.43 -3.23
CA PRO A 422 24.47 4.77 -3.77
C PRO A 422 25.83 5.31 -3.33
N ARG A 423 26.41 6.21 -4.14
CA ARG A 423 27.63 6.91 -3.74
C ARG A 423 27.36 7.68 -2.44
N LYS A 424 28.36 7.76 -1.56
CA LYS A 424 28.26 8.50 -0.29
C LYS A 424 27.67 9.92 -0.44
N GLN A 425 28.07 10.63 -1.50
CA GLN A 425 27.55 11.97 -1.81
C GLN A 425 26.06 11.98 -2.16
N ASP A 426 25.55 10.96 -2.85
CA ASP A 426 24.13 10.87 -3.19
C ASP A 426 23.31 10.46 -1.96
N GLN A 427 23.89 9.67 -1.07
CA GLN A 427 23.28 9.31 0.21
C GLN A 427 23.15 10.52 1.14
N GLU A 428 24.21 11.35 1.26
CA GLU A 428 24.16 12.62 2.00
C GLU A 428 23.10 13.57 1.45
N ARG A 429 22.92 13.64 0.11
CA ARG A 429 21.84 14.44 -0.50
C ARG A 429 20.45 13.91 -0.17
N ILE A 430 20.26 12.59 -0.19
CA ILE A 430 18.98 11.96 0.16
C ILE A 430 18.64 12.22 1.63
N GLU A 431 19.63 12.11 2.52
CA GLU A 431 19.46 12.39 3.94
C GLU A 431 19.12 13.86 4.21
N GLN A 432 19.78 14.80 3.53
CA GLN A 432 19.45 16.22 3.58
C GLN A 432 18.02 16.50 3.08
N ASP A 433 17.63 15.93 1.94
CA ASP A 433 16.27 16.09 1.40
C ASP A 433 15.21 15.50 2.36
N TYR A 434 15.52 14.39 3.02
CA TYR A 434 14.65 13.77 4.02
C TYR A 434 14.54 14.62 5.28
N GLU A 435 15.65 15.15 5.81
CA GLU A 435 15.64 16.05 6.96
C GLU A 435 14.84 17.33 6.66
N MET A 436 15.04 17.89 5.46
CA MET A 436 14.25 19.03 4.97
C MET A 436 12.76 18.72 4.92
N PHE A 437 12.35 17.50 4.55
CA PHE A 437 10.95 17.10 4.54
C PHE A 437 10.38 16.97 5.97
N LEU A 438 11.14 16.40 6.90
CA LEU A 438 10.73 16.30 8.30
C LEU A 438 10.54 17.68 8.95
N ARG A 439 11.38 18.66 8.60
CA ARG A 439 11.21 20.05 9.04
C ARG A 439 9.92 20.67 8.50
N ASP A 440 9.58 20.44 7.24
CA ASP A 440 8.31 20.94 6.70
C ASP A 440 7.09 20.36 7.43
N LEU A 441 7.14 19.09 7.88
CA LEU A 441 6.06 18.50 8.68
C LEU A 441 5.93 19.12 10.08
N GLU A 442 7.05 19.60 10.65
CA GLU A 442 7.07 20.37 11.90
C GLU A 442 6.51 21.79 11.67
N GLU A 443 6.85 22.44 10.56
CA GLU A 443 6.46 23.82 10.28
C GLU A 443 5.01 23.96 9.76
N ASP A 444 4.53 23.03 8.94
CA ASP A 444 3.25 23.14 8.24
C ASP A 444 2.14 22.24 8.82
N PRO A 445 1.14 22.81 9.52
CA PRO A 445 0.03 22.03 10.08
C PRO A 445 -0.85 21.37 9.00
N GLU A 446 -0.94 21.97 7.80
CA GLU A 446 -1.72 21.39 6.68
C GLU A 446 -1.08 20.13 6.11
N LEU A 447 0.27 20.08 6.00
CA LEU A 447 0.99 18.89 5.57
C LEU A 447 0.94 17.80 6.65
N ARG A 448 0.93 18.21 7.92
CA ARG A 448 0.82 17.30 9.04
C ARG A 448 -0.52 16.57 9.09
N ALA A 449 -1.63 17.28 8.86
CA ALA A 449 -2.97 16.69 8.87
C ALA A 449 -3.15 15.58 7.81
N THR A 450 -2.39 15.63 6.71
CA THR A 450 -2.48 14.63 5.65
C THR A 450 -1.56 13.43 5.84
N VAL A 451 -0.57 13.50 6.73
CA VAL A 451 0.41 12.43 7.02
C VAL A 451 0.12 11.76 8.37
N ASN A 452 0.41 10.47 8.49
CA ASN A 452 0.33 9.77 9.77
C ASN A 452 1.70 9.85 10.46
N LEU A 453 1.72 10.32 11.71
CA LEU A 453 2.92 10.39 12.54
C LEU A 453 2.88 9.27 13.57
N TYR A 454 4.00 8.59 13.77
CA TYR A 454 4.10 7.49 14.72
C TYR A 454 5.01 7.87 15.88
N LYS A 455 4.72 7.37 17.07
CA LYS A 455 5.59 7.56 18.24
C LYS A 455 6.89 6.78 18.04
N SER A 456 8.04 7.43 18.26
CA SER A 456 9.32 6.73 18.14
C SER A 456 9.56 5.82 19.35
N ASP A 457 9.85 4.54 19.12
CA ASP A 457 10.21 3.57 20.19
C ASP A 457 11.66 3.72 20.69
N LYS A 458 12.43 4.64 20.09
CA LYS A 458 13.74 5.02 20.58
C LYS A 458 13.58 5.68 21.94
N VAL A 459 13.73 4.88 23.00
CA VAL A 459 13.84 5.34 24.39
C VAL A 459 14.80 6.53 24.39
N LYS A 460 14.31 7.69 24.86
CA LYS A 460 15.18 8.84 25.15
C LYS A 460 16.30 8.31 26.04
N LYS A 461 17.52 8.18 25.49
CA LYS A 461 18.70 8.14 26.36
C LYS A 461 18.77 9.53 26.96
N ASP A 462 18.20 9.68 28.16
CA ASP A 462 18.39 10.81 29.06
C ASP A 462 19.87 10.88 29.44
N ASN A 463 20.71 11.33 28.51
CA ASN A 463 22.13 11.53 28.70
C ASN A 463 22.55 12.88 28.10
N ASP A 464 21.84 13.94 28.47
CA ASP A 464 22.37 15.31 28.46
C ASP A 464 21.67 16.15 29.55
N TYR A 465 21.84 15.73 30.80
CA TYR A 465 21.92 16.68 31.92
C TYR A 465 23.38 17.17 32.00
N ALA A 466 23.79 18.05 31.10
CA ALA A 466 24.99 18.86 31.27
C ALA A 466 24.94 20.10 30.36
N MET A 467 24.80 21.27 30.99
CA MET A 467 24.75 22.64 30.44
C MET A 467 23.35 23.20 30.17
N ALA A 468 22.58 23.31 31.26
CA ALA A 468 21.81 24.52 31.49
C ALA A 468 22.80 25.62 31.90
N ASP A 469 23.16 26.51 30.97
CA ASP A 469 23.65 27.84 31.31
C ASP A 469 23.16 28.83 30.25
N ASP A 470 22.14 29.58 30.67
CA ASP A 470 21.82 30.97 30.35
C ASP A 470 22.05 31.49 28.91
N GLU A 471 20.95 31.63 28.15
CA GLU A 471 20.56 32.92 27.55
C GLU A 471 19.20 32.79 26.81
N SER A 472 18.15 33.30 27.47
CA SER A 472 16.82 33.67 26.94
C SER A 472 15.83 32.55 26.53
N ASP A 473 15.10 32.05 27.53
CA ASP A 473 13.75 31.47 27.37
C ASP A 473 12.74 32.56 26.93
N PHE A 474 12.88 33.07 25.71
CA PHE A 474 11.70 33.56 24.99
C PHE A 474 11.04 32.32 24.36
N GLU A 475 10.14 31.69 25.11
CA GLU A 475 9.16 30.78 24.52
C GLU A 475 8.29 31.62 23.56
N GLU A 476 8.72 31.75 22.31
CA GLU A 476 7.85 32.29 21.26
C GLU A 476 6.63 31.37 21.17
N GLU A 477 5.49 31.85 21.67
CA GLU A 477 4.17 31.18 21.71
C GLU A 477 3.69 30.73 20.31
N ASP A 478 4.29 31.24 19.24
CA ASP A 478 3.85 31.09 17.85
C ASP A 478 4.43 29.88 17.09
N PHE A 479 5.21 28.99 17.72
CA PHE A 479 5.77 27.82 17.02
C PHE A 479 4.80 26.63 16.95
N PRO A 480 4.50 26.09 15.74
CA PRO A 480 3.59 24.94 15.60
C PRO A 480 4.20 23.62 16.09
N GLU A 481 4.21 23.35 17.39
CA GLU A 481 4.68 22.05 17.92
C GLU A 481 3.76 20.86 17.51
N ILE A 482 4.34 19.66 17.35
CA ILE A 482 3.58 18.41 17.16
C ILE A 482 3.09 17.97 18.53
N LYS A 483 1.77 17.96 18.71
CA LYS A 483 1.16 17.54 19.97
C LYS A 483 1.21 16.02 20.10
N LEU A 484 1.34 15.52 21.34
CA LEU A 484 1.33 14.08 21.62
C LEU A 484 0.01 13.40 21.17
N GLU A 485 -1.09 14.14 21.14
CA GLU A 485 -2.40 13.67 20.65
C GLU A 485 -2.42 13.38 19.15
N GLU A 486 -1.50 13.97 18.37
CA GLU A 486 -1.39 13.77 16.91
C GLU A 486 -0.57 12.52 16.57
N LEU A 487 0.10 11.91 17.54
CA LEU A 487 0.92 10.71 17.34
C LEU A 487 0.08 9.45 17.49
N LEU A 488 0.20 8.57 16.50
CA LEU A 488 -0.32 7.20 16.59
C LEU A 488 0.70 6.33 17.31
N ASP A 489 0.21 5.40 18.12
CA ASP A 489 1.04 4.31 18.63
C ASP A 489 1.47 3.40 17.47
N ASN A 490 2.66 2.82 17.58
CA ASN A 490 3.21 1.87 16.59
C ASN A 490 2.34 0.60 16.53
N LEU A 491 1.22 0.67 15.80
CA LEU A 491 0.46 -0.50 15.36
C LEU A 491 1.21 -1.10 14.18
N ASN A 492 2.02 -2.12 14.46
CA ASN A 492 2.56 -3.01 13.44
C ASN A 492 1.38 -3.68 12.70
N LEU A 493 0.97 -3.09 11.58
CA LEU A 493 -0.10 -3.59 10.69
C LEU A 493 0.30 -4.85 9.89
N ASP A 494 1.32 -5.58 10.34
CA ASP A 494 1.84 -6.79 9.70
C ASP A 494 1.29 -8.08 10.36
N ASP A 495 0.25 -7.97 11.20
CA ASP A 495 -0.55 -9.14 11.58
C ASP A 495 -1.38 -9.60 10.37
N GLY A 496 -0.79 -10.53 9.63
CA GLY A 496 -1.55 -11.54 8.91
C GLY A 496 -2.51 -12.29 9.84
N PRO A 497 -3.49 -13.03 9.30
CA PRO A 497 -4.57 -13.58 10.11
C PRO A 497 -4.02 -14.60 11.12
N ASP A 498 -4.36 -14.36 12.38
CA ASP A 498 -4.40 -15.30 13.51
C ASP A 498 -3.09 -16.04 13.87
N ASN A 499 -2.35 -15.50 14.83
CA ASN A 499 -1.70 -16.31 15.85
C ASN A 499 -2.07 -15.72 17.21
N GLU A 500 -3.05 -16.34 17.86
CA GLU A 500 -3.29 -16.14 19.29
C GLU A 500 -2.03 -16.58 20.04
N ASP A 501 -1.38 -15.64 20.74
CA ASP A 501 -0.28 -15.92 21.65
C ASP A 501 -0.76 -16.90 22.73
N ILE A 502 -0.22 -18.11 22.69
CA ILE A 502 -0.30 -19.07 23.78
C ILE A 502 0.80 -18.69 24.77
N ASP A 503 0.39 -18.03 25.85
CA ASP A 503 1.24 -17.79 27.03
C ASP A 503 1.66 -19.14 27.67
N GLU A 504 2.88 -19.61 27.39
CA GLU A 504 3.55 -20.63 28.19
C GLU A 504 4.37 -19.94 29.30
N GLU A 505 3.69 -19.58 30.40
CA GLU A 505 4.34 -19.42 31.70
C GLU A 505 4.60 -20.81 32.33
N GLY A 506 5.87 -21.14 32.57
CA GLY A 506 6.22 -22.12 33.61
C GLY A 506 7.34 -23.08 33.24
N GLU A 507 8.56 -22.78 33.68
CA GLU A 507 9.31 -23.60 34.68
C GLU A 507 10.80 -23.26 34.62
N SER A 508 11.21 -22.32 35.47
CA SER A 508 12.58 -22.30 35.98
C SER A 508 12.70 -23.36 37.08
N MET A 509 13.27 -24.52 36.76
CA MET A 509 13.89 -25.37 37.78
C MET A 509 15.39 -25.46 37.55
N MET A 510 16.09 -25.04 38.60
CA MET A 510 17.47 -25.29 38.94
C MET A 510 17.95 -26.68 38.49
N MET A 511 19.20 -26.76 38.02
CA MET A 511 20.17 -27.66 38.63
C MET A 511 21.59 -27.33 38.14
N ASP A 512 22.50 -27.54 39.09
CA ASP A 512 23.96 -27.41 39.04
C ASP A 512 24.67 -28.13 37.89
#